data_AF-A0A6B0X8Z7-F1
#
_entry.id   AF-A0A6B0X8Z7-F1
#
_cell.length_a   1.000
_cell.length_b   1.000
_cell.length_c   1.000
_cell.angle_alpha   90.00
_cell.angle_beta   90.00
_cell.angle_gamma   90.00
#
_symmetry.space_group_name_H-M   'P 1'
#
loop_
_entity.id
_entity.type
_entity.pdbx_description
1 polymer ?
#
loop_
_entity_poly.entity_id
_entity_poly.type
_entity_poly.pdbx_seq_one_letter_code
_entity_poly.pdbx_strand_id
1 'polypeptide(L)'
;MAPQPVELNLTIRPQRRFAIIDIAELIRQQVGDELRPFRKAAYCSFHTTAGYIEQGTSKRLGHSRKQIDPFIRAIQKIFPYNAGYFHDRMQLRDELSEGEKEREPVNADSHLTFIAAGLKNCVTYIHRPEEPVYFIELDGIYKHYVRSRHTAVMAYNRTEIVQRSRVEIPVYGSHAIDAFNLKDPRYGLFATLAERLRQSGIDKGCIDIRLAPEEKHVGMTVNEYETLLMRNDLPQALSDPLRYVLQRGKRLLRHPASIPGKMHAYAAYDSLRFYNELLDQVPVGRSIIDRIVSVLSTPAQRILRLKRHIRLLVSDSPGTGADRILQGTYQSPILVQHQPAAGGVRTLDITLRRFV
;
A
#
# COMPACT_ATOMS: atom_id res chain seq x y z
N MET A 1 -35.76 6.78 -7.06
CA MET A 1 -34.69 6.99 -6.05
C MET A 1 -33.40 6.38 -6.58
N ALA A 2 -32.25 7.02 -6.36
CA ALA A 2 -30.96 6.37 -6.64
C ALA A 2 -30.77 5.19 -5.66
N PRO A 3 -30.17 4.07 -6.08
CA PRO A 3 -29.91 2.96 -5.19
C PRO A 3 -28.93 3.40 -4.09
N GLN A 4 -29.23 3.00 -2.85
CA GLN A 4 -28.35 3.24 -1.71
C GLN A 4 -27.01 2.52 -1.90
N PRO A 5 -25.89 3.04 -1.35
CA PRO A 5 -24.61 2.36 -1.44
C PRO A 5 -24.68 0.94 -0.88
N VAL A 6 -24.06 0.00 -1.59
CA VAL A 6 -24.00 -1.42 -1.19
C VAL A 6 -22.60 -1.73 -0.70
N GLU A 7 -22.51 -2.54 0.36
CA GLU A 7 -21.26 -3.04 0.90
C GLU A 7 -21.23 -4.57 0.84
N LEU A 8 -20.16 -5.10 0.25
CA LEU A 8 -19.85 -6.53 0.23
C LEU A 8 -18.58 -6.78 1.04
N ASN A 9 -18.60 -7.82 1.86
CA ASN A 9 -17.42 -8.28 2.60
C ASN A 9 -16.99 -9.64 2.04
N LEU A 10 -15.74 -9.72 1.58
CA LEU A 10 -15.21 -10.90 0.92
C LEU A 10 -14.08 -11.51 1.76
N THR A 11 -14.06 -12.83 1.80
CA THR A 11 -12.94 -13.60 2.36
C THR A 11 -12.20 -14.30 1.23
N ILE A 12 -10.89 -14.13 1.22
CA ILE A 12 -9.98 -14.65 0.22
C ILE A 12 -9.02 -15.62 0.93
N ARG A 13 -8.88 -16.82 0.37
CA ARG A 13 -7.91 -17.81 0.84
C ARG A 13 -6.81 -17.99 -0.21
N PRO A 14 -5.61 -17.42 0.01
CA PRO A 14 -4.50 -17.54 -0.93
C PRO A 14 -4.07 -18.99 -1.14
N GLN A 15 -3.63 -19.29 -2.37
CA GLN A 15 -3.13 -20.63 -2.76
C GLN A 15 -1.59 -20.70 -2.80
N ARG A 16 -0.92 -19.58 -2.56
CA ARG A 16 0.53 -19.42 -2.62
C ARG A 16 0.93 -18.16 -1.87
N ARG A 17 2.21 -18.04 -1.53
CA ARG A 17 2.77 -16.85 -0.87
C ARG A 17 2.46 -15.58 -1.68
N PHE A 18 2.85 -15.55 -2.95
CA PHE A 18 2.54 -14.44 -3.87
C PHE A 18 1.41 -14.81 -4.85
N ALA A 19 0.28 -14.10 -4.80
CA ALA A 19 -0.84 -14.30 -5.72
C ALA A 19 -1.40 -12.98 -6.27
N ILE A 20 -1.95 -13.06 -7.49
CA ILE A 20 -2.71 -12.00 -8.13
C ILE A 20 -4.11 -12.55 -8.28
N ILE A 21 -5.07 -11.91 -7.62
CA ILE A 21 -6.45 -12.37 -7.48
C ILE A 21 -7.36 -11.32 -8.12
N ASP A 22 -8.22 -11.74 -9.04
CA ASP A 22 -9.22 -10.85 -9.63
C ASP A 22 -10.47 -10.82 -8.73
N ILE A 23 -10.65 -9.70 -8.04
CA ILE A 23 -11.78 -9.49 -7.14
C ILE A 23 -13.07 -9.24 -7.92
N ALA A 24 -13.00 -8.68 -9.13
CA ALA A 24 -14.19 -8.53 -9.96
C ALA A 24 -14.75 -9.91 -10.34
N GLU A 25 -13.87 -10.85 -10.72
CA GLU A 25 -14.25 -12.24 -10.97
C GLU A 25 -14.81 -12.93 -9.72
N LEU A 26 -14.15 -12.75 -8.57
CA LEU A 26 -14.62 -13.32 -7.30
C LEU A 26 -16.03 -12.84 -6.93
N ILE A 27 -16.32 -11.55 -7.10
CA ILE A 27 -17.65 -10.97 -6.86
C ILE A 27 -18.68 -11.58 -7.79
N ARG A 28 -18.39 -11.67 -9.10
CA ARG A 28 -19.31 -12.29 -10.07
C ARG A 28 -19.64 -13.74 -9.71
N GLN A 29 -18.66 -14.50 -9.21
CA GLN A 29 -18.84 -15.90 -8.83
C GLN A 29 -19.60 -16.08 -7.50
N GLN A 30 -19.34 -15.23 -6.50
CA GLN A 30 -19.90 -15.40 -5.14
C GLN A 30 -21.19 -14.62 -4.90
N VAL A 31 -21.37 -13.48 -5.58
CA VAL A 31 -22.43 -12.50 -5.32
C VAL A 31 -23.26 -12.22 -6.58
N GLY A 32 -22.66 -12.33 -7.76
CA GLY A 32 -23.35 -12.08 -9.04
C GLY A 32 -23.35 -10.61 -9.43
N ASP A 33 -24.49 -10.11 -9.89
CA ASP A 33 -24.64 -8.81 -10.56
C ASP A 33 -24.99 -7.64 -9.62
N GLU A 34 -24.92 -7.83 -8.29
CA GLU A 34 -25.37 -6.81 -7.31
C GLU A 34 -24.71 -5.44 -7.47
N LEU A 35 -23.46 -5.39 -7.94
CA LEU A 35 -22.73 -4.13 -8.11
C LEU A 35 -23.04 -3.43 -9.45
N ARG A 36 -23.68 -4.13 -10.40
CA ARG A 36 -23.95 -3.66 -11.76
C ARG A 36 -24.73 -2.34 -11.84
N PRO A 37 -25.67 -2.01 -10.93
CA PRO A 37 -26.38 -0.73 -10.95
C PRO A 37 -25.50 0.50 -10.62
N PHE A 38 -24.30 0.30 -10.06
CA PHE A 38 -23.48 1.38 -9.53
C PHE A 38 -22.38 1.83 -10.49
N ARG A 39 -22.12 3.13 -10.54
CA ARG A 39 -21.08 3.72 -11.40
C ARG A 39 -19.65 3.54 -10.86
N LYS A 40 -19.49 3.38 -9.55
CA LYS A 40 -18.19 3.32 -8.88
C LYS A 40 -18.19 2.24 -7.82
N ALA A 41 -17.02 1.67 -7.58
CA ALA A 41 -16.77 0.78 -6.46
C ALA A 41 -15.46 1.16 -5.78
N ALA A 42 -15.49 1.28 -4.46
CA ALA A 42 -14.30 1.39 -3.63
C ALA A 42 -13.96 0.02 -3.03
N TYR A 43 -12.70 -0.37 -3.12
CA TYR A 43 -12.20 -1.65 -2.61
C TYR A 43 -11.22 -1.36 -1.49
N CYS A 44 -11.39 -2.00 -0.33
CA CYS A 44 -10.59 -1.78 0.87
C CYS A 44 -10.03 -3.09 1.42
N SER A 45 -8.72 -3.25 1.37
CA SER A 45 -7.97 -4.35 1.99
C SER A 45 -7.71 -4.03 3.45
N PHE A 46 -7.82 -5.05 4.31
CA PHE A 46 -7.50 -4.96 5.74
C PHE A 46 -6.11 -5.51 6.08
N HIS A 47 -5.21 -5.60 5.09
CA HIS A 47 -3.89 -6.21 5.26
C HIS A 47 -2.76 -5.23 4.92
N THR A 48 -1.60 -5.44 5.52
CA THR A 48 -0.40 -4.61 5.39
C THR A 48 0.56 -5.15 4.31
N THR A 49 0.38 -6.41 3.94
CA THR A 49 1.14 -7.14 2.90
C THR A 49 0.26 -7.60 1.74
N ALA A 50 -1.01 -7.19 1.70
CA ALA A 50 -1.91 -7.50 0.60
C ALA A 50 -2.85 -6.33 0.32
N GLY A 51 -3.06 -6.00 -0.96
CA GLY A 51 -3.86 -4.84 -1.32
C GLY A 51 -4.01 -4.64 -2.81
N TYR A 52 -4.49 -3.47 -3.20
CA TYR A 52 -4.98 -3.23 -4.55
C TYR A 52 -4.03 -2.42 -5.41
N ILE A 53 -4.05 -2.72 -6.71
CA ILE A 53 -3.49 -1.84 -7.74
C ILE A 53 -4.53 -0.76 -8.09
N GLU A 54 -4.11 0.49 -8.26
CA GLU A 54 -5.00 1.57 -8.71
C GLU A 54 -5.45 1.36 -10.16
N GLN A 55 -6.71 1.70 -10.49
CA GLN A 55 -7.29 1.49 -11.83
C GLN A 55 -6.42 2.06 -12.95
N GLY A 56 -5.89 3.27 -12.79
CA GLY A 56 -5.00 3.88 -13.78
C GLY A 56 -3.66 3.14 -13.94
N THR A 57 -3.14 2.53 -12.88
CA THR A 57 -1.94 1.68 -12.95
C THR A 57 -2.26 0.35 -13.63
N SER A 58 -3.36 -0.30 -13.26
CA SER A 58 -3.86 -1.51 -13.93
C SER A 58 -4.03 -1.28 -15.43
N LYS A 59 -4.64 -0.14 -15.81
CA LYS A 59 -4.82 0.27 -17.22
C LYS A 59 -3.50 0.46 -17.97
N ARG A 60 -2.50 1.13 -17.39
CA ARG A 60 -1.17 1.29 -18.02
C ARG A 60 -0.47 -0.06 -18.23
N LEU A 61 -0.62 -0.97 -17.26
CA LEU A 61 -0.16 -2.35 -17.38
C LEU A 61 -1.00 -3.20 -18.33
N GLY A 62 -2.12 -2.68 -18.87
CA GLY A 62 -2.95 -3.36 -19.87
C GLY A 62 -4.03 -4.27 -19.27
N HIS A 63 -4.43 -4.05 -18.02
CA HIS A 63 -5.47 -4.82 -17.32
C HIS A 63 -5.26 -6.33 -17.36
N SER A 64 -4.02 -6.81 -17.42
CA SER A 64 -3.78 -8.26 -17.47
C SER A 64 -2.75 -8.71 -16.47
N ARG A 65 -3.07 -9.86 -15.86
CA ARG A 65 -2.20 -10.60 -14.97
C ARG A 65 -0.83 -10.88 -15.60
N LYS A 66 -0.74 -11.05 -16.93
CA LYS A 66 0.53 -11.30 -17.64
C LYS A 66 1.51 -10.10 -17.57
N GLN A 67 1.02 -8.88 -17.41
CA GLN A 67 1.89 -7.70 -17.22
C GLN A 67 2.05 -7.33 -15.74
N ILE A 68 1.06 -7.61 -14.90
CA ILE A 68 1.13 -7.30 -13.46
C ILE A 68 2.10 -8.24 -12.75
N ASP A 69 2.13 -9.53 -13.09
CA ASP A 69 3.07 -10.49 -12.50
C ASP A 69 4.55 -10.07 -12.67
N PRO A 70 5.06 -9.77 -13.88
CA PRO A 70 6.43 -9.32 -14.04
C PRO A 70 6.70 -7.96 -13.39
N PHE A 71 5.71 -7.04 -13.36
CA PHE A 71 5.81 -5.78 -12.64
C PHE A 71 6.09 -5.98 -11.15
N ILE A 72 5.26 -6.79 -10.47
CA ILE A 72 5.44 -7.06 -9.04
C ILE A 72 6.72 -7.85 -8.79
N ARG A 73 7.05 -8.83 -9.64
CA ARG A 73 8.29 -9.61 -9.51
C ARG A 73 9.55 -8.78 -9.64
N ALA A 74 9.56 -7.80 -10.54
CA ALA A 74 10.69 -6.87 -10.65
C ALA A 74 10.94 -6.12 -9.33
N ILE A 75 9.87 -5.77 -8.62
CA ILE A 75 9.94 -5.12 -7.31
C ILE A 75 10.35 -6.11 -6.21
N GLN A 76 9.84 -7.34 -6.22
CA GLN A 76 10.28 -8.39 -5.28
C GLN A 76 11.77 -8.76 -5.44
N LYS A 77 12.39 -8.47 -6.60
CA LYS A 77 13.85 -8.60 -6.73
C LYS A 77 14.62 -7.51 -5.97
N ILE A 78 14.01 -6.34 -5.76
CA ILE A 78 14.56 -5.27 -4.93
C ILE A 78 14.48 -5.66 -3.46
N PHE A 79 13.41 -6.36 -3.09
CA PHE A 79 13.17 -6.83 -1.72
C PHE A 79 13.10 -8.36 -1.69
N PRO A 80 14.25 -9.06 -1.76
CA PRO A 80 14.24 -10.52 -1.78
C PRO A 80 13.70 -11.11 -0.49
N TYR A 81 12.92 -12.18 -0.60
CA TYR A 81 12.47 -12.94 0.57
C TYR A 81 13.64 -13.39 1.46
N ASN A 82 13.49 -13.24 2.78
CA ASN A 82 14.44 -13.69 3.80
C ASN A 82 15.88 -13.14 3.60
N ALA A 83 15.98 -11.83 3.35
CA ALA A 83 17.26 -11.17 3.09
C ALA A 83 17.94 -10.60 4.36
N GLY A 84 17.49 -11.04 5.54
CA GLY A 84 18.06 -10.64 6.84
C GLY A 84 17.54 -9.31 7.38
N TYR A 85 16.35 -8.88 6.95
CA TYR A 85 15.66 -7.67 7.42
C TYR A 85 15.61 -7.58 8.94
N PHE A 86 15.60 -6.36 9.48
CA PHE A 86 15.46 -6.16 10.91
C PHE A 86 14.08 -6.59 11.40
N HIS A 87 13.02 -6.25 10.66
CA HIS A 87 11.65 -6.68 10.92
C HIS A 87 11.51 -8.21 11.03
N ASP A 88 12.33 -8.98 10.30
CA ASP A 88 12.26 -10.44 10.33
C ASP A 88 13.00 -11.06 11.54
N ARG A 89 13.62 -10.24 12.40
CA ARG A 89 14.27 -10.70 13.64
C ARG A 89 13.24 -10.85 14.76
N MET A 90 12.52 -11.96 14.76
CA MET A 90 11.42 -12.25 15.71
C MET A 90 11.81 -12.09 17.18
N GLN A 91 13.07 -12.33 17.52
CA GLN A 91 13.60 -12.14 18.88
C GLN A 91 13.63 -10.67 19.34
N LEU A 92 13.50 -9.71 18.42
CA LEU A 92 13.45 -8.28 18.70
C LEU A 92 12.00 -7.73 18.66
N ARG A 93 11.01 -8.57 18.37
CA ARG A 93 9.59 -8.21 18.27
C ARG A 93 8.88 -8.43 19.60
N ASP A 94 9.01 -7.48 20.51
CA ASP A 94 8.42 -7.55 21.86
C ASP A 94 6.90 -7.40 21.87
N GLU A 95 6.31 -6.92 20.77
CA GLU A 95 4.85 -6.80 20.59
C GLU A 95 4.15 -8.13 20.32
N LEU A 96 4.90 -9.20 20.03
CA LEU A 96 4.38 -10.53 19.77
C LEU A 96 4.66 -11.48 20.94
N SER A 97 3.66 -12.27 21.33
CA SER A 97 3.87 -13.42 22.20
C SER A 97 4.69 -14.52 21.50
N GLU A 98 5.27 -15.44 22.27
CA GLU A 98 6.05 -16.55 21.71
C GLU A 98 5.23 -17.44 20.74
N GLY A 99 3.94 -17.65 21.03
CA GLY A 99 3.04 -18.37 20.14
C GLY A 99 2.72 -17.60 18.84
N GLU A 100 2.68 -16.27 18.91
CA GLU A 100 2.52 -15.43 17.71
C GLU A 100 3.80 -15.43 16.86
N LYS A 101 4.98 -15.31 17.48
CA LYS A 101 6.28 -15.36 16.79
C LYS A 101 6.49 -16.64 15.99
N GLU A 102 5.96 -17.78 16.44
CA GLU A 102 6.08 -19.06 15.71
C GLU A 102 5.32 -19.04 14.36
N ARG A 103 4.18 -18.35 14.35
CA ARG A 103 3.22 -18.28 13.24
C ARG A 103 3.43 -17.06 12.34
N GLU A 104 4.07 -16.04 12.87
CA GLU A 104 4.33 -14.80 12.14
C GLU A 104 5.33 -15.05 11.00
N PRO A 105 4.98 -14.66 9.76
CA PRO A 105 5.88 -14.80 8.64
C PRO A 105 7.01 -13.79 8.71
N VAL A 106 8.19 -14.21 8.26
CA VAL A 106 9.24 -13.29 7.83
C VAL A 106 8.78 -12.62 6.52
N ASN A 107 8.21 -11.43 6.63
CA ASN A 107 7.49 -10.77 5.55
C ASN A 107 7.88 -9.30 5.34
N ALA A 108 9.01 -8.83 5.89
CA ALA A 108 9.51 -7.48 5.65
C ALA A 108 9.61 -7.16 4.14
N ASP A 109 10.01 -8.15 3.36
CA ASP A 109 10.04 -8.11 1.89
C ASP A 109 8.69 -7.70 1.26
N SER A 110 7.61 -8.17 1.89
CA SER A 110 6.23 -8.01 1.43
C SER A 110 5.71 -6.64 1.79
N HIS A 111 6.03 -6.12 2.99
CA HIS A 111 5.72 -4.73 3.35
C HIS A 111 6.44 -3.75 2.41
N LEU A 112 7.74 -3.95 2.18
CA LEU A 112 8.52 -3.09 1.29
C LEU A 112 8.03 -3.19 -0.17
N THR A 113 7.73 -4.40 -0.64
CA THR A 113 7.13 -4.61 -1.97
C THR A 113 5.77 -3.93 -2.09
N PHE A 114 4.91 -4.00 -1.06
CA PHE A 114 3.61 -3.34 -1.07
C PHE A 114 3.76 -1.84 -1.29
N ILE A 115 4.64 -1.21 -0.51
CA ILE A 115 4.92 0.22 -0.57
C ILE A 115 5.54 0.57 -1.93
N ALA A 116 6.61 -0.13 -2.34
CA ALA A 116 7.33 0.09 -3.59
C ALA A 116 6.51 -0.11 -4.86
N ALA A 117 5.63 -1.10 -4.87
CA ALA A 117 4.68 -1.30 -5.96
C ALA A 117 3.58 -0.25 -5.98
N GLY A 118 3.49 0.60 -4.96
CA GLY A 118 2.47 1.62 -4.82
C GLY A 118 1.08 1.01 -4.70
N LEU A 119 1.00 -0.18 -4.10
CA LEU A 119 -0.26 -0.81 -3.72
C LEU A 119 -0.98 0.07 -2.69
N LYS A 120 -2.29 -0.09 -2.63
CA LYS A 120 -3.13 0.66 -1.69
C LYS A 120 -4.03 -0.28 -0.91
N ASN A 121 -4.24 0.06 0.35
CA ASN A 121 -5.32 -0.53 1.14
C ASN A 121 -6.67 -0.19 0.49
N CYS A 122 -6.91 1.08 0.13
CA CYS A 122 -8.15 1.55 -0.46
C CYS A 122 -7.94 2.12 -1.87
N VAL A 123 -8.71 1.62 -2.84
CA VAL A 123 -8.78 2.16 -4.21
C VAL A 123 -10.23 2.43 -4.61
N THR A 124 -10.44 3.36 -5.53
CA THR A 124 -11.74 3.57 -6.18
C THR A 124 -11.61 3.32 -7.66
N TYR A 125 -12.52 2.54 -8.21
CA TYR A 125 -12.64 2.26 -9.62
C TYR A 125 -13.93 2.89 -10.14
N ILE A 126 -13.87 3.38 -11.39
CA ILE A 126 -15.08 3.45 -12.22
C ILE A 126 -15.50 2.00 -12.43
N HIS A 127 -16.69 1.64 -11.97
CA HIS A 127 -17.14 0.27 -11.95
C HIS A 127 -17.45 -0.19 -13.38
N ARG A 128 -16.74 -1.23 -13.80
CA ARG A 128 -16.89 -1.90 -15.09
C ARG A 128 -16.81 -3.39 -14.80
N PRO A 129 -17.94 -4.11 -14.72
CA PRO A 129 -17.97 -5.51 -14.31
C PRO A 129 -17.03 -6.42 -15.10
N GLU A 130 -16.76 -6.10 -16.36
CA GLU A 130 -15.87 -6.88 -17.24
C GLU A 130 -14.37 -6.56 -17.06
N GLU A 131 -14.02 -5.45 -16.42
CA GLU A 131 -12.62 -5.10 -16.17
C GLU A 131 -12.14 -5.71 -14.85
N PRO A 132 -10.92 -6.29 -14.81
CA PRO A 132 -10.40 -6.93 -13.62
C PRO A 132 -10.01 -5.90 -12.55
N VAL A 133 -10.22 -6.29 -11.29
CA VAL A 133 -9.75 -5.54 -10.11
C VAL A 133 -8.79 -6.42 -9.34
N TYR A 134 -7.50 -6.14 -9.49
CA TYR A 134 -6.47 -7.02 -8.93
C TYR A 134 -6.13 -6.69 -7.48
N PHE A 135 -6.37 -7.68 -6.63
CA PHE A 135 -5.82 -7.79 -5.28
C PHE A 135 -4.52 -8.59 -5.33
N ILE A 136 -3.45 -7.99 -4.82
CA ILE A 136 -2.11 -8.54 -4.81
C ILE A 136 -1.83 -9.04 -3.40
N GLU A 137 -1.72 -10.36 -3.27
CA GLU A 137 -1.28 -11.04 -2.07
C GLU A 137 0.23 -11.24 -2.14
N LEU A 138 0.98 -10.81 -1.12
CA LEU A 138 2.43 -10.95 -1.12
C LEU A 138 2.90 -12.08 -0.20
N ASP A 139 2.19 -12.40 0.89
CA ASP A 139 2.62 -13.36 1.93
C ASP A 139 1.53 -14.37 2.36
N GLY A 140 0.70 -14.82 1.43
CA GLY A 140 -0.54 -15.56 1.72
C GLY A 140 -0.37 -16.97 2.30
N ILE A 141 0.78 -17.61 2.11
CA ILE A 141 1.13 -18.90 2.72
C ILE A 141 2.50 -18.79 3.36
N TYR A 142 2.60 -19.21 4.62
CA TYR A 142 3.85 -19.30 5.37
C TYR A 142 3.93 -20.63 6.12
N LYS A 143 4.99 -21.42 5.84
CA LYS A 143 5.09 -22.81 6.30
C LYS A 143 3.82 -23.58 5.93
N HIS A 144 3.13 -24.16 6.90
CA HIS A 144 1.86 -24.87 6.75
C HIS A 144 0.63 -23.98 7.01
N TYR A 145 0.82 -22.70 7.32
CA TYR A 145 -0.25 -21.75 7.60
C TYR A 145 -0.69 -21.04 6.32
N VAL A 146 -1.99 -21.16 6.04
CA VAL A 146 -2.66 -20.41 4.97
C VAL A 146 -3.38 -19.24 5.60
N ARG A 147 -3.06 -18.01 5.19
CA ARG A 147 -3.68 -16.81 5.74
C ARG A 147 -5.12 -16.65 5.23
N SER A 148 -5.97 -16.00 6.03
CA SER A 148 -7.31 -15.58 5.61
C SER A 148 -7.30 -14.07 5.35
N ARG A 149 -7.77 -13.65 4.19
CA ARG A 149 -7.75 -12.25 3.77
C ARG A 149 -9.14 -11.70 3.63
N HIS A 150 -9.45 -10.72 4.46
CA HIS A 150 -10.70 -9.97 4.40
C HIS A 150 -10.53 -8.68 3.61
N THR A 151 -11.54 -8.35 2.81
CA THR A 151 -11.64 -7.08 2.09
C THR A 151 -13.10 -6.66 1.96
N ALA A 152 -13.34 -5.36 2.00
CA ALA A 152 -14.66 -4.78 1.76
C ALA A 152 -14.72 -4.11 0.38
N VAL A 153 -15.88 -4.18 -0.26
CA VAL A 153 -16.18 -3.51 -1.52
C VAL A 153 -17.45 -2.69 -1.34
N MET A 154 -17.35 -1.38 -1.59
CA MET A 154 -18.45 -0.46 -1.43
C MET A 154 -18.81 0.16 -2.77
N ALA A 155 -19.99 -0.16 -3.30
CA ALA A 155 -20.49 0.33 -4.56
C ALA A 155 -21.44 1.52 -4.36
N TYR A 156 -21.29 2.54 -5.20
CA TYR A 156 -21.99 3.82 -5.08
C TYR A 156 -21.98 4.58 -6.42
N ASN A 157 -22.79 5.63 -6.54
CA ASN A 157 -22.92 6.39 -7.79
C ASN A 157 -22.13 7.69 -7.76
N ARG A 158 -22.23 8.44 -6.66
CA ARG A 158 -21.55 9.71 -6.47
C ARG A 158 -21.00 9.83 -5.05
N THR A 159 -20.21 10.88 -4.84
CA THR A 159 -19.74 11.27 -3.51
C THR A 159 -20.13 12.70 -3.26
N GLU A 160 -20.66 12.98 -2.08
CA GLU A 160 -20.93 14.34 -1.61
C GLU A 160 -19.89 14.72 -0.56
N ILE A 161 -19.39 15.95 -0.62
CA ILE A 161 -18.47 16.47 0.39
C ILE A 161 -19.30 16.92 1.57
N VAL A 162 -19.05 16.31 2.72
CA VAL A 162 -19.74 16.66 3.96
C VAL A 162 -18.92 17.66 4.76
N GLN A 163 -17.60 17.48 4.79
CA GLN A 163 -16.72 18.39 5.50
C GLN A 163 -15.34 18.45 4.86
N ARG A 164 -14.68 19.60 5.02
CA ARG A 164 -13.25 19.77 4.80
C ARG A 164 -12.60 20.36 6.06
N SER A 165 -11.37 19.97 6.30
CA SER A 165 -10.54 20.56 7.35
C SER A 165 -9.07 20.45 6.96
N ARG A 166 -8.25 21.29 7.58
CA ARG A 166 -6.81 21.22 7.51
C ARG A 166 -6.26 20.90 8.89
N VAL A 167 -5.27 20.02 8.96
CA VAL A 167 -4.66 19.57 10.22
C VAL A 167 -3.15 19.65 10.09
N GLU A 168 -2.51 20.10 11.16
CA GLU A 168 -1.07 20.16 11.31
C GLU A 168 -0.57 18.98 12.13
N ILE A 169 0.44 18.28 11.62
CA ILE A 169 1.05 17.13 12.26
C ILE A 169 2.48 17.50 12.66
N PRO A 170 2.79 17.59 13.98
CA PRO A 170 4.14 17.81 14.43
C PRO A 170 5.03 16.60 14.11
N VAL A 171 6.13 16.84 13.40
CA VAL A 171 7.08 15.81 12.92
C VAL A 171 8.48 16.08 13.43
N TYR A 172 8.67 15.94 14.74
CA TYR A 172 9.99 16.07 15.35
C TYR A 172 10.76 14.77 15.16
N GLY A 173 11.83 14.82 14.37
CA GLY A 173 12.71 13.70 14.10
C GLY A 173 14.16 14.17 13.90
N SER A 174 15.12 13.34 14.29
CA SER A 174 16.55 13.63 14.19
C SER A 174 17.22 13.00 12.96
N HIS A 175 16.47 12.23 12.15
CA HIS A 175 17.02 11.51 11.01
C HIS A 175 16.67 12.20 9.70
N ALA A 176 17.46 11.93 8.66
CA ALA A 176 17.16 12.39 7.32
C ALA A 176 15.84 11.81 6.79
N ILE A 177 15.55 10.55 7.15
CA ILE A 177 14.32 9.84 6.77
C ILE A 177 13.63 9.35 8.04
N ASP A 178 12.39 9.82 8.26
CA ASP A 178 11.56 9.41 9.40
C ASP A 178 10.17 8.97 8.92
N ALA A 179 9.55 8.07 9.70
CA ALA A 179 8.18 7.63 9.52
C ALA A 179 7.38 7.94 10.79
N PHE A 180 6.17 8.46 10.61
CA PHE A 180 5.28 8.90 11.69
C PHE A 180 3.94 8.18 11.57
N ASN A 181 3.54 7.53 12.66
CA ASN A 181 2.23 6.89 12.76
C ASN A 181 1.14 7.94 12.94
N LEU A 182 0.31 8.19 11.94
CA LEU A 182 -0.77 9.18 12.05
C LEU A 182 -1.89 8.74 13.00
N LYS A 183 -1.91 7.47 13.46
CA LYS A 183 -2.78 6.98 14.54
C LYS A 183 -2.23 7.27 15.93
N ASP A 184 -1.00 7.77 16.05
CA ASP A 184 -0.42 8.09 17.34
C ASP A 184 -1.34 9.07 18.10
N PRO A 185 -1.82 8.72 19.30
CA PRO A 185 -2.75 9.55 20.07
C PRO A 185 -2.24 10.97 20.32
N ARG A 186 -0.92 11.18 20.34
CA ARG A 186 -0.30 12.51 20.52
C ARG A 186 -0.69 13.50 19.43
N TYR A 187 -1.07 13.02 18.24
CA TYR A 187 -1.54 13.88 17.17
C TYR A 187 -3.04 14.20 17.26
N GLY A 188 -3.82 13.45 18.05
CA GLY A 188 -5.27 13.64 18.17
C GLY A 188 -6.07 13.47 16.88
N LEU A 189 -5.42 13.08 15.77
CA LEU A 189 -6.02 13.06 14.43
C LEU A 189 -7.19 12.08 14.36
N PHE A 190 -6.98 10.82 14.76
CA PHE A 190 -8.01 9.78 14.67
C PHE A 190 -9.19 10.02 15.61
N ALA A 191 -8.93 10.50 16.83
CA ALA A 191 -9.99 10.92 17.75
C ALA A 191 -10.85 12.04 17.13
N THR A 192 -10.21 13.03 16.51
CA THR A 192 -10.89 14.11 15.79
C THR A 192 -11.70 13.59 14.60
N LEU A 193 -11.15 12.65 13.82
CA LEU A 193 -11.86 12.03 12.69
C LEU A 193 -13.10 11.26 13.16
N ALA A 194 -12.98 10.43 14.19
CA ALA A 194 -14.08 9.65 14.74
C ALA A 194 -15.21 10.55 15.24
N GLU A 195 -14.89 11.60 15.99
CA GLU A 195 -15.89 12.56 16.48
C GLU A 195 -16.60 13.29 15.33
N ARG A 196 -15.87 13.71 14.29
CA ARG A 196 -16.48 14.33 13.10
C ARG A 196 -17.38 13.36 12.34
N LEU A 197 -17.01 12.08 12.24
CA LEU A 197 -17.86 11.05 11.62
C LEU A 197 -19.16 10.84 12.40
N ARG A 198 -19.08 10.85 13.74
CA ARG A 198 -20.25 10.74 14.63
C ARG A 198 -21.20 11.93 14.45
N GLN A 199 -20.67 13.15 14.39
CA GLN A 199 -21.46 14.37 14.21
C GLN A 199 -22.09 14.50 12.82
N SER A 200 -21.42 13.98 11.79
CA SER A 200 -21.84 14.16 10.39
C SER A 200 -22.84 13.13 9.87
N GLY A 201 -23.11 12.05 10.63
CA GLY A 201 -24.06 11.00 10.22
C GLY A 201 -23.69 10.38 8.88
N ILE A 202 -22.41 10.06 8.67
CA ILE A 202 -21.93 9.40 7.44
C ILE A 202 -21.99 7.89 7.66
N ASP A 203 -23.00 7.23 7.08
CA ASP A 203 -23.16 5.78 7.19
C ASP A 203 -22.21 5.03 6.28
N LYS A 204 -22.17 5.39 5.01
CA LYS A 204 -21.25 4.84 4.01
C LYS A 204 -20.49 5.99 3.35
N GLY A 205 -19.16 5.90 3.31
CA GLY A 205 -18.36 7.01 2.82
C GLY A 205 -16.86 6.77 2.81
N CYS A 206 -16.12 7.87 2.75
CA CYS A 206 -14.67 7.82 2.89
C CYS A 206 -14.09 9.11 3.48
N ILE A 207 -12.93 8.95 4.11
CA ILE A 207 -12.02 10.03 4.50
C ILE A 207 -10.91 10.08 3.46
N ASP A 208 -10.76 11.22 2.76
CA ASP A 208 -9.60 11.51 1.93
C ASP A 208 -8.62 12.33 2.76
N ILE A 209 -7.40 11.81 2.97
CA ILE A 209 -6.33 12.50 3.68
C ILE A 209 -5.22 12.75 2.67
N ARG A 210 -4.88 14.02 2.47
CA ARG A 210 -3.95 14.47 1.45
C ARG A 210 -2.89 15.37 2.05
N LEU A 211 -1.64 15.19 1.63
CA LEU A 211 -0.58 16.16 1.88
C LEU A 211 -0.93 17.48 1.19
N ALA A 212 -0.88 18.59 1.93
CA ALA A 212 -1.14 19.90 1.36
C ALA A 212 -0.24 20.16 0.13
N PRO A 213 -0.69 20.92 -0.88
CA PRO A 213 0.06 21.13 -2.13
C PRO A 213 1.51 21.58 -1.94
N GLU A 214 1.74 22.39 -0.91
CA GLU A 214 3.02 22.96 -0.49
C GLU A 214 4.01 21.93 0.09
N GLU A 215 3.52 20.78 0.57
CA GLU A 215 4.35 19.77 1.21
C GLU A 215 5.27 19.05 0.21
N LYS A 216 6.58 19.10 0.46
CA LYS A 216 7.62 18.47 -0.36
C LYS A 216 8.42 17.45 0.44
N HIS A 217 9.05 16.51 -0.28
CA HIS A 217 9.90 15.46 0.29
C HIS A 217 9.20 14.62 1.37
N VAL A 218 7.91 14.43 1.22
CA VAL A 218 7.07 13.65 2.13
C VAL A 218 6.02 12.91 1.31
N GLY A 219 5.70 11.71 1.75
CA GLY A 219 4.66 10.87 1.19
C GLY A 219 3.94 10.09 2.28
N MET A 220 2.92 9.36 1.87
CA MET A 220 2.09 8.57 2.77
C MET A 220 1.88 7.16 2.23
N THR A 221 1.68 6.24 3.15
CA THR A 221 1.24 4.87 2.90
C THR A 221 0.29 4.42 3.99
N VAL A 222 -0.48 3.36 3.75
CA VAL A 222 -1.20 2.65 4.82
C VAL A 222 -0.57 1.28 4.92
N ASN A 223 0.09 1.02 6.04
CA ASN A 223 0.83 -0.22 6.27
C ASN A 223 0.93 -0.49 7.77
N GLU A 224 1.70 -1.49 8.17
CA GLU A 224 2.03 -1.73 9.56
C GLU A 224 3.04 -0.70 10.05
N TYR A 225 2.73 -0.08 11.18
CA TYR A 225 3.71 0.74 11.89
C TYR A 225 4.43 -0.14 12.90
N GLU A 226 5.36 -0.95 12.39
CA GLU A 226 6.28 -1.74 13.21
C GLU A 226 7.63 -1.01 13.26
N THR A 227 8.22 -0.93 14.45
CA THR A 227 9.38 -0.07 14.72
C THR A 227 10.63 -0.53 13.96
N LEU A 228 10.90 -1.83 13.87
CA LEU A 228 12.06 -2.37 13.17
C LEU A 228 11.97 -2.09 11.66
N LEU A 229 10.80 -2.31 11.05
CA LEU A 229 10.53 -1.99 9.66
C LEU A 229 10.64 -0.49 9.40
N MET A 230 9.97 0.33 10.20
CA MET A 230 9.88 1.78 9.99
C MET A 230 11.18 2.52 10.31
N ARG A 231 11.97 2.06 11.29
CA ARG A 231 13.22 2.73 11.71
C ARG A 231 14.48 2.17 11.06
N ASN A 232 14.48 0.92 10.61
CA ASN A 232 15.69 0.29 10.08
C ASN A 232 15.55 -0.05 8.60
N ASP A 233 14.59 -0.92 8.25
CA ASP A 233 14.51 -1.46 6.90
C ASP A 233 14.05 -0.41 5.88
N LEU A 234 12.99 0.36 6.21
CA LEU A 234 12.44 1.39 5.34
C LEU A 234 13.43 2.54 5.09
N PRO A 235 14.08 3.15 6.10
CA PRO A 235 15.04 4.22 5.86
C PRO A 235 16.25 3.77 5.07
N GLN A 236 16.77 2.56 5.31
CA GLN A 236 17.88 2.00 4.52
C GLN A 236 17.47 1.74 3.06
N ALA A 237 16.27 1.18 2.86
CA ALA A 237 15.69 0.96 1.53
C ALA A 237 15.38 2.26 0.78
N LEU A 238 15.35 3.41 1.46
CA LEU A 238 15.13 4.72 0.85
C LEU A 238 16.41 5.51 0.63
N SER A 239 17.41 5.36 1.50
CA SER A 239 18.64 6.16 1.46
C SER A 239 19.58 5.73 0.35
N ASP A 240 19.79 4.43 0.17
CA ASP A 240 20.62 3.85 -0.89
C ASP A 240 20.09 2.48 -1.29
N PRO A 241 19.17 2.42 -2.26
CA PRO A 241 18.45 1.18 -2.54
C PRO A 241 19.32 0.15 -3.23
N LEU A 242 20.31 0.58 -4.02
CA LEU A 242 21.29 -0.32 -4.62
C LEU A 242 22.12 -0.99 -3.54
N ARG A 243 22.71 -0.21 -2.63
CA ARG A 243 23.45 -0.75 -1.50
C ARG A 243 22.57 -1.64 -0.62
N TYR A 244 21.32 -1.25 -0.42
CA TYR A 244 20.35 -2.07 0.30
C TYR A 244 20.18 -3.44 -0.36
N VAL A 245 19.93 -3.49 -1.68
CA VAL A 245 19.83 -4.75 -2.41
C VAL A 245 21.15 -5.55 -2.35
N LEU A 246 22.30 -4.91 -2.51
CA LEU A 246 23.61 -5.57 -2.47
C LEU A 246 23.91 -6.20 -1.10
N GLN A 247 23.63 -5.48 -0.02
CA GLN A 247 23.83 -5.96 1.36
C GLN A 247 22.91 -7.14 1.70
N ARG A 248 21.72 -7.19 1.09
CA ARG A 248 20.66 -8.13 1.41
C ARG A 248 20.60 -9.32 0.41
N GLY A 249 21.10 -9.14 -0.80
CA GLY A 249 21.00 -10.09 -1.90
C GLY A 249 22.08 -11.16 -1.91
N LYS A 250 21.88 -12.28 -1.19
CA LYS A 250 22.80 -13.44 -1.23
C LYS A 250 23.09 -13.98 -2.64
N ARG A 251 22.14 -13.88 -3.57
CA ARG A 251 22.33 -14.33 -4.98
C ARG A 251 23.08 -13.33 -5.85
N LEU A 252 22.88 -12.03 -5.63
CA LEU A 252 23.61 -10.97 -6.34
C LEU A 252 25.08 -10.97 -5.94
N LEU A 253 25.38 -11.25 -4.66
CA LEU A 253 26.74 -11.46 -4.17
C LEU A 253 27.42 -12.71 -4.77
N ARG A 254 26.65 -13.73 -5.17
CA ARG A 254 27.18 -14.96 -5.80
C ARG A 254 27.48 -14.80 -7.29
N HIS A 255 26.89 -13.79 -7.96
CA HIS A 255 27.17 -13.47 -9.35
C HIS A 255 27.50 -11.98 -9.52
N PRO A 256 28.66 -11.51 -9.02
CA PRO A 256 29.03 -10.09 -9.09
C PRO A 256 29.09 -9.57 -10.54
N ALA A 257 29.43 -10.44 -11.50
CA ALA A 257 29.54 -10.09 -12.92
C ALA A 257 28.20 -9.81 -13.63
N SER A 258 27.06 -10.19 -13.04
CA SER A 258 25.74 -9.81 -13.57
C SER A 258 25.31 -8.39 -13.15
N ILE A 259 26.16 -7.69 -12.41
CA ILE A 259 25.98 -6.32 -11.95
C ILE A 259 26.84 -5.43 -12.87
N PRO A 260 26.25 -4.68 -13.81
CA PRO A 260 27.00 -3.75 -14.65
C PRO A 260 27.94 -2.85 -13.83
N GLY A 261 29.24 -2.84 -14.16
CA GLY A 261 30.27 -2.07 -13.45
C GLY A 261 30.05 -0.55 -13.42
N LYS A 262 29.03 -0.04 -14.12
CA LYS A 262 28.63 1.39 -14.11
C LYS A 262 27.69 1.77 -12.97
N MET A 263 27.31 0.84 -12.09
CA MET A 263 26.32 1.10 -11.02
C MET A 263 26.78 1.97 -9.85
N HIS A 264 28.08 2.18 -9.66
CA HIS A 264 28.59 2.99 -8.54
C HIS A 264 28.32 4.50 -8.67
N ALA A 265 27.91 4.98 -9.84
CA ALA A 265 27.70 6.41 -10.11
C ALA A 265 26.26 6.89 -9.85
N TYR A 266 25.40 6.07 -9.26
CA TYR A 266 24.00 6.44 -9.03
C TYR A 266 23.82 7.10 -7.67
N ALA A 267 23.62 8.41 -7.67
CA ALA A 267 22.93 9.06 -6.58
C ALA A 267 21.53 8.41 -6.45
N ALA A 268 21.00 8.31 -5.23
CA ALA A 268 19.76 7.61 -4.85
C ALA A 268 18.44 8.10 -5.53
N TYR A 269 18.53 8.73 -6.70
CA TYR A 269 17.46 9.42 -7.41
C TYR A 269 17.23 8.91 -8.84
N ASP A 270 18.13 8.13 -9.46
CA ASP A 270 17.88 7.52 -10.78
C ASP A 270 17.20 6.13 -10.66
N SER A 271 16.06 6.12 -9.96
CA SER A 271 15.21 4.91 -9.77
C SER A 271 14.81 4.23 -11.07
N LEU A 272 14.64 4.99 -12.15
CA LEU A 272 14.25 4.45 -13.46
C LEU A 272 15.30 3.52 -14.01
N ARG A 273 16.56 3.93 -13.94
CA ARG A 273 17.67 3.12 -14.42
C ARG A 273 17.84 1.85 -13.59
N PHE A 274 17.70 1.97 -12.26
CA PHE A 274 17.71 0.83 -11.35
C PHE A 274 16.61 -0.20 -11.68
N TYR A 275 15.37 0.26 -11.92
CA TYR A 275 14.30 -0.64 -12.32
C TYR A 275 14.54 -1.28 -13.69
N ASN A 276 15.05 -0.53 -14.67
CA ASN A 276 15.37 -1.07 -16.00
C ASN A 276 16.37 -2.22 -15.91
N GLU A 277 17.47 -2.05 -15.16
CA GLU A 277 18.47 -3.10 -14.97
C GLU A 277 17.90 -4.36 -14.30
N LEU A 278 16.92 -4.22 -13.40
CA LEU A 278 16.22 -5.36 -12.80
C LEU A 278 15.19 -6.02 -13.74
N LEU A 279 14.59 -5.24 -14.63
CA LEU A 279 13.63 -5.73 -15.63
C LEU A 279 14.30 -6.53 -16.72
N ASP A 280 15.53 -6.20 -17.11
CA ASP A 280 16.33 -6.97 -18.08
C ASP A 280 16.57 -8.43 -17.61
N GLN A 281 16.50 -8.67 -16.30
CA GLN A 281 16.60 -10.00 -15.72
C GLN A 281 15.25 -10.74 -15.66
N VAL A 282 14.15 -10.13 -16.08
CA VAL A 282 12.82 -10.76 -16.14
C VAL A 282 12.58 -11.19 -17.60
N PRO A 283 12.28 -12.47 -17.88
CA PRO A 283 12.13 -12.97 -19.25
C PRO A 283 10.78 -12.53 -19.85
N VAL A 284 10.68 -11.26 -20.25
CA VAL A 284 9.47 -10.66 -20.83
C VAL A 284 9.77 -9.88 -22.11
N GLY A 285 8.77 -9.75 -22.98
CA GLY A 285 8.89 -9.00 -24.23
C GLY A 285 8.99 -7.48 -24.01
N ARG A 286 9.62 -6.77 -24.97
CA ARG A 286 9.84 -5.31 -24.93
C ARG A 286 8.56 -4.51 -24.64
N SER A 287 7.42 -4.88 -25.22
CA SER A 287 6.14 -4.20 -24.99
C SER A 287 5.63 -4.27 -23.55
N ILE A 288 6.04 -5.30 -22.78
CA ILE A 288 5.73 -5.42 -21.35
C ILE A 288 6.67 -4.50 -20.55
N ILE A 289 7.95 -4.47 -20.93
CA ILE A 289 8.95 -3.59 -20.32
C ILE A 289 8.51 -2.13 -20.47
N ASP A 290 8.17 -1.69 -21.68
CA ASP A 290 7.72 -0.31 -21.93
C ASP A 290 6.52 0.09 -21.06
N ARG A 291 5.57 -0.83 -20.86
CA ARG A 291 4.43 -0.60 -19.96
C ARG A 291 4.85 -0.49 -18.50
N ILE A 292 5.76 -1.35 -18.04
CA ILE A 292 6.29 -1.26 -16.68
C ILE A 292 7.04 0.05 -16.48
N VAL A 293 7.93 0.40 -17.41
CA VAL A 293 8.66 1.66 -17.40
C VAL A 293 7.69 2.83 -17.35
N SER A 294 6.62 2.83 -18.16
CA SER A 294 5.60 3.90 -18.12
C SER A 294 4.96 4.11 -16.74
N VAL A 295 4.81 3.05 -15.93
CA VAL A 295 4.29 3.13 -14.56
C VAL A 295 5.33 3.74 -13.61
N LEU A 296 6.61 3.50 -13.89
CA LEU A 296 7.76 3.96 -13.12
C LEU A 296 8.19 5.39 -13.50
N SER A 297 8.01 5.82 -14.77
CA SER A 297 8.50 7.06 -15.40
C SER A 297 7.84 8.37 -14.98
N THR A 298 6.90 8.35 -14.04
CA THR A 298 6.40 9.62 -13.47
C THR A 298 7.57 10.32 -12.66
N PRO A 299 7.49 11.56 -12.13
CA PRO A 299 8.65 12.29 -11.54
C PRO A 299 9.16 11.86 -10.12
N ALA A 300 10.42 11.41 -10.08
CA ALA A 300 11.54 11.41 -9.09
C ALA A 300 11.42 11.34 -7.52
N GLN A 301 10.54 10.54 -6.91
CA GLN A 301 10.59 10.21 -5.45
C GLN A 301 10.46 8.69 -5.15
N ARG A 302 10.98 7.81 -6.04
CA ARG A 302 10.26 6.59 -6.50
C ARG A 302 10.92 5.23 -6.31
N ILE A 303 11.55 4.96 -5.19
CA ILE A 303 11.80 3.53 -4.87
C ILE A 303 10.65 2.95 -4.06
N LEU A 304 9.93 3.81 -3.32
CA LEU A 304 8.80 3.40 -2.49
C LEU A 304 7.43 3.95 -2.92
N ARG A 305 7.31 4.53 -4.13
CA ARG A 305 6.07 5.07 -4.73
C ARG A 305 5.07 5.66 -3.72
N LEU A 306 5.58 6.40 -2.73
CA LEU A 306 4.78 6.95 -1.65
C LEU A 306 3.75 7.92 -2.23
N LYS A 307 2.57 7.95 -1.62
CA LYS A 307 1.42 8.66 -2.18
C LYS A 307 1.28 10.01 -1.52
N ARG A 308 0.78 10.98 -2.28
CA ARG A 308 0.38 12.28 -1.70
C ARG A 308 -0.98 12.25 -1.01
N HIS A 309 -1.71 11.15 -1.14
CA HIS A 309 -3.02 10.99 -0.54
C HIS A 309 -3.27 9.51 -0.20
N ILE A 310 -4.02 9.30 0.86
CA ILE A 310 -4.57 8.00 1.26
C ILE A 310 -6.07 8.15 1.44
N ARG A 311 -6.78 7.02 1.41
CA ARG A 311 -8.21 6.98 1.64
C ARG A 311 -8.53 5.92 2.67
N LEU A 312 -9.43 6.27 3.58
CA LEU A 312 -10.00 5.35 4.57
C LEU A 312 -11.49 5.23 4.27
N LEU A 313 -12.01 4.00 4.15
CA LEU A 313 -13.45 3.81 4.00
C LEU A 313 -14.16 3.97 5.33
N VAL A 314 -15.42 4.40 5.25
CA VAL A 314 -16.30 4.57 6.41
C VAL A 314 -17.53 3.72 6.19
N SER A 315 -17.91 2.96 7.22
CA SER A 315 -19.13 2.16 7.25
C SER A 315 -19.73 2.10 8.65
N ASP A 316 -21.04 1.97 8.70
CA ASP A 316 -21.86 1.61 9.86
C ASP A 316 -22.14 0.10 9.96
N SER A 317 -21.58 -0.72 9.06
CA SER A 317 -21.79 -2.17 9.09
C SER A 317 -21.35 -2.74 10.45
N PRO A 318 -22.04 -3.75 11.00
CA PRO A 318 -21.73 -4.33 12.31
C PRO A 318 -20.27 -4.79 12.49
N GLY A 319 -19.59 -5.14 11.38
CA GLY A 319 -18.18 -5.56 11.39
C GLY A 319 -17.15 -4.43 11.46
N THR A 320 -17.55 -3.16 11.41
CA THR A 320 -16.65 -2.00 11.30
C THR A 320 -16.14 -1.49 12.64
N GLY A 321 -16.65 -2.03 13.75
CA GLY A 321 -16.36 -1.54 15.10
C GLY A 321 -16.96 -0.13 15.35
N ALA A 322 -16.77 0.38 16.58
CA ALA A 322 -17.37 1.64 17.01
C ALA A 322 -16.83 2.87 16.25
N ASP A 323 -15.61 2.80 15.72
CA ASP A 323 -14.94 3.94 15.08
C ASP A 323 -15.42 4.21 13.64
N ARG A 324 -16.20 3.29 13.06
CA ARG A 324 -16.75 3.35 11.69
C ARG A 324 -15.72 3.42 10.55
N ILE A 325 -14.43 3.57 10.85
CA ILE A 325 -13.35 3.60 9.88
C ILE A 325 -12.90 2.17 9.60
N LEU A 326 -13.00 1.75 8.33
CA LEU A 326 -12.58 0.43 7.87
C LEU A 326 -11.06 0.36 7.82
N GLN A 327 -10.49 -0.46 8.70
CA GLN A 327 -9.05 -0.72 8.76
C GLN A 327 -8.80 -2.13 9.31
N GLY A 328 -7.69 -2.73 8.87
CA GLY A 328 -7.17 -3.94 9.53
C GLY A 328 -6.55 -3.64 10.89
N THR A 329 -6.43 -4.67 11.73
CA THR A 329 -5.87 -4.61 13.08
C THR A 329 -4.52 -3.89 13.12
N TYR A 330 -3.61 -4.24 12.21
CA TYR A 330 -2.25 -3.70 12.16
C TYR A 330 -2.11 -2.50 11.22
N GLN A 331 -3.17 -2.11 10.50
CA GLN A 331 -3.08 -1.00 9.56
C GLN A 331 -3.02 0.35 10.28
N SER A 332 -2.04 1.13 9.85
CA SER A 332 -1.83 2.51 10.25
C SER A 332 -1.53 3.36 9.02
N PRO A 333 -2.16 4.53 8.88
CA PRO A 333 -1.64 5.58 8.03
C PRO A 333 -0.28 6.07 8.53
N ILE A 334 0.70 6.07 7.64
CA ILE A 334 2.08 6.42 7.95
C ILE A 334 2.48 7.57 7.04
N LEU A 335 2.95 8.65 7.64
CA LEU A 335 3.62 9.75 6.94
C LEU A 335 5.12 9.47 6.94
N VAL A 336 5.73 9.44 5.76
CA VAL A 336 7.15 9.17 5.58
C VAL A 336 7.80 10.42 4.99
N GLN A 337 8.72 11.03 5.74
CA GLN A 337 9.49 12.18 5.29
C GLN A 337 10.88 11.76 4.85
N HIS A 338 11.37 12.33 3.76
CA HIS A 338 12.73 12.18 3.24
C HIS A 338 13.64 13.36 3.61
N GLN A 339 13.03 14.44 4.08
CA GLN A 339 13.71 15.61 4.62
C GLN A 339 12.84 16.15 5.76
N PRO A 340 13.44 16.72 6.82
CA PRO A 340 12.69 17.37 7.88
C PRO A 340 11.76 18.48 7.35
N ALA A 341 10.61 18.65 7.98
CA ALA A 341 9.71 19.76 7.66
C ALA A 341 10.31 21.10 8.11
N ALA A 342 10.12 22.15 7.30
CA ALA A 342 10.40 23.51 7.75
C ALA A 342 9.48 23.85 8.95
N GLY A 343 10.07 24.17 10.10
CA GLY A 343 9.30 24.42 11.34
C GLY A 343 8.78 23.17 12.05
N GLY A 344 9.16 21.96 11.62
CA GLY A 344 8.82 20.72 12.33
C GLY A 344 7.35 20.31 12.23
N VAL A 345 6.59 20.80 11.24
CA VAL A 345 5.17 20.53 11.05
C VAL A 345 4.87 20.15 9.60
N ARG A 346 4.00 19.16 9.39
CA ARG A 346 3.45 18.80 8.08
C ARG A 346 1.95 19.06 8.04
N THR A 347 1.47 19.60 6.93
CA THR A 347 0.07 19.96 6.74
C THR A 347 -0.69 18.91 5.94
N LEU A 348 -1.85 18.49 6.47
CA LEU A 348 -2.78 17.56 5.83
C LEU A 348 -4.13 18.22 5.55
N ASP A 349 -4.61 18.09 4.32
CA ASP A 349 -5.98 18.40 3.93
C ASP A 349 -6.85 17.15 4.05
N ILE A 350 -7.92 17.26 4.83
CA ILE A 350 -8.87 16.17 5.11
C ILE A 350 -10.21 16.51 4.47
N THR A 351 -10.78 15.55 3.74
CA THR A 351 -12.14 15.67 3.19
C THR A 351 -12.98 14.46 3.58
N LEU A 352 -14.07 14.70 4.30
CA LEU A 352 -15.09 13.71 4.62
C LEU A 352 -16.13 13.67 3.50
N ARG A 353 -16.41 12.47 3.00
CA ARG A 353 -17.35 12.25 1.90
C ARG A 353 -18.37 11.20 2.25
N ARG A 354 -19.63 11.47 1.90
CA ARG A 354 -20.72 10.48 1.91
C ARG A 354 -20.86 9.86 0.52
N PHE A 355 -21.14 8.58 0.48
CA PHE A 355 -21.51 7.87 -0.75
C PHE A 355 -23.02 7.93 -0.95
N VAL A 356 -23.42 8.18 -2.20
CA VAL A 356 -24.80 8.46 -2.62
C VAL A 356 -25.09 7.90 -4.01
#